data_AF-A0A355BMZ0-F1
#
_entry.id   AF-A0A355BMZ0-F1
#
_cell.length_a   1.000
_cell.length_b   1.000
_cell.length_c   1.000
_cell.angle_alpha   90.00
_cell.angle_beta   90.00
_cell.angle_gamma   90.00
#
_symmetry.space_group_name_H-M   'P 1'
#
loop_
_entity.id
_entity.type
_entity.pdbx_description
1 polymer ?
#
loop_
_entity_poly.entity_id
_entity_poly.type
_entity_poly.pdbx_seq_one_letter_code
_entity_poly.pdbx_strand_id
1 'polypeptide(L)'
;RVKATKKQMFGHVIRVDNYGNLITNIEREVFELLSKGKGYVIQFGSEKARRIHTNYHQAEQGDCFLMFNSLGLLEIGIYKGNAQELLGLGYDSPVNVTFEE
;
A
#
# COMPACT_ATOMS: atom_id res chain seq x y z
N ARG A 1 -10.07 -11.46 -4.95
CA ARG A 1 -9.90 -12.04 -3.59
C ARG A 1 -8.41 -12.04 -3.28
N VAL A 2 -8.00 -11.37 -2.21
CA VAL A 2 -6.63 -11.41 -1.67
C VAL A 2 -6.27 -12.85 -1.29
N LYS A 3 -5.02 -13.27 -1.55
CA LYS A 3 -4.46 -14.53 -1.02
C LYS A 3 -3.50 -14.19 0.12
N ALA A 4 -3.68 -14.79 1.29
CA ALA A 4 -2.81 -14.56 2.44
C ALA A 4 -2.37 -15.88 3.11
N THR A 5 -1.12 -15.89 3.58
CA THR A 5 -0.51 -16.91 4.44
C THR A 5 0.04 -16.22 5.69
N LYS A 6 0.47 -16.99 6.71
CA LYS A 6 1.12 -16.42 7.91
C LYS A 6 2.40 -15.62 7.61
N LYS A 7 2.97 -15.72 6.41
CA LYS A 7 4.22 -15.05 6.00
C LYS A 7 4.02 -13.98 4.92
N GLN A 8 2.97 -14.09 4.09
CA GLN A 8 2.80 -13.21 2.93
C GLN A 8 1.33 -12.92 2.64
N MET A 9 1.04 -11.70 2.18
CA MET A 9 -0.25 -11.29 1.64
C MET A 9 -0.06 -10.74 0.22
N PHE A 10 -0.89 -11.20 -0.71
CA PHE A 10 -0.88 -10.80 -2.11
C PHE A 10 -2.15 -10.03 -2.44
N GLY A 11 -1.98 -8.75 -2.78
CA GLY A 11 -3.01 -7.86 -3.24
C GLY A 11 -2.70 -7.27 -4.62
N HIS A 12 -3.59 -6.39 -5.07
CA HIS A 12 -3.40 -5.61 -6.29
C HIS A 12 -4.16 -4.30 -6.20
N VAL A 13 -3.79 -3.35 -7.06
CA VAL A 13 -4.52 -2.10 -7.27
C VAL A 13 -5.88 -2.40 -7.91
N ILE A 14 -6.96 -1.99 -7.26
CA ILE A 14 -8.33 -2.16 -7.78
C ILE A 14 -8.88 -0.88 -8.40
N ARG A 15 -8.27 0.27 -8.10
CA ARG A 15 -8.71 1.57 -8.60
C ARG A 15 -7.60 2.61 -8.47
N VAL A 16 -7.58 3.57 -9.39
CA VAL A 16 -6.83 4.82 -9.24
C VAL A 16 -7.83 5.94 -8.92
N ASP A 17 -7.56 6.75 -7.90
CA ASP A 17 -8.40 7.89 -7.56
C ASP A 17 -8.14 9.11 -8.47
N ASN A 18 -8.89 10.19 -8.29
CA ASN A 18 -8.77 11.39 -9.13
C ASN A 18 -7.45 12.16 -8.91
N TYR A 19 -6.71 11.88 -7.84
CA TYR A 19 -5.42 12.49 -7.53
C TYR A 19 -4.24 11.64 -8.04
N GLY A 20 -4.51 10.45 -8.57
CA GLY A 20 -3.49 9.52 -9.02
C GLY A 20 -2.99 8.57 -7.94
N ASN A 21 -3.66 8.47 -6.80
CA ASN A 21 -3.34 7.48 -5.76
C ASN A 21 -3.88 6.09 -6.15
N LEU A 22 -3.14 5.07 -5.75
CA LEU A 22 -3.43 3.67 -6.05
C LEU A 22 -4.18 3.06 -4.87
N ILE A 23 -5.47 2.76 -5.05
CA ILE A 23 -6.30 2.06 -4.07
C ILE A 23 -6.19 0.56 -4.32
N THR A 24 -5.77 -0.19 -3.30
CA THR A 24 -5.58 -1.64 -3.38
C THR A 24 -6.74 -2.41 -2.75
N ASN A 25 -6.78 -3.73 -2.94
CA ASN A 25 -7.69 -4.63 -2.23
C ASN A 25 -7.15 -5.12 -0.87
N ILE A 26 -6.07 -4.53 -0.35
CA ILE A 26 -5.51 -4.91 0.96
C ILE A 26 -6.30 -4.20 2.05
N GLU A 27 -7.08 -4.98 2.80
CA GLU A 27 -7.91 -4.49 3.90
C GLU A 27 -7.10 -4.32 5.20
N ARG A 28 -7.35 -3.22 5.91
CA ARG A 28 -6.69 -2.86 7.18
C ARG A 28 -6.81 -3.98 8.20
N GLU A 29 -8.02 -4.50 8.41
CA GLU A 29 -8.28 -5.51 9.44
C GLU A 29 -7.45 -6.78 9.21
N VAL A 30 -7.39 -7.25 7.96
CA VAL A 30 -6.61 -8.44 7.59
C VAL A 30 -5.11 -8.16 7.70
N PHE A 31 -4.66 -6.98 7.29
CA PHE A 31 -3.26 -6.57 7.41
C PHE A 31 -2.83 -6.53 8.87
N GLU A 32 -3.57 -5.82 9.73
CA GLU A 32 -3.26 -5.64 11.15
C GLU A 32 -3.26 -6.97 11.91
N LEU A 33 -4.17 -7.88 11.57
CA LEU A 33 -4.22 -9.23 12.14
C LEU A 33 -2.93 -10.01 11.85
N LEU A 34 -2.39 -9.89 10.63
CA LEU A 34 -1.19 -10.60 10.20
C LEU A 34 0.12 -9.91 10.62
N SER A 35 0.12 -8.58 10.73
CA SER A 35 1.28 -7.78 11.14
C SER A 35 1.45 -7.64 12.65
N LYS A 36 0.49 -8.13 13.47
CA LYS A 36 0.49 -7.91 14.92
C LYS A 36 1.79 -8.42 15.57
N GLY A 37 2.60 -7.48 16.07
CA GLY A 37 3.88 -7.76 16.74
C GLY A 37 5.03 -8.09 15.78
N LYS A 38 4.88 -7.83 14.48
CA LYS A 38 5.84 -8.20 13.44
C LYS A 38 6.21 -7.02 12.57
N GLY A 39 7.45 -7.02 12.08
CA GLY A 39 7.86 -6.16 10.97
C GLY A 39 7.16 -6.58 9.68
N TYR A 40 7.14 -5.68 8.69
CA TYR A 40 6.60 -5.99 7.37
C TYR A 40 7.33 -5.20 6.27
N VAL A 41 7.27 -5.74 5.06
CA VAL A 41 7.73 -5.08 3.84
C VAL A 41 6.60 -5.15 2.82
N ILE A 42 6.14 -3.98 2.36
CA ILE A 42 5.16 -3.83 1.29
C ILE A 42 5.93 -3.49 0.02
N GLN A 43 5.77 -4.30 -1.02
CA GLN A 43 6.41 -4.13 -2.32
C GLN A 43 5.35 -3.87 -3.39
N PHE A 44 5.60 -2.85 -4.21
CA PHE A 44 4.75 -2.43 -5.33
C PHE A 44 5.65 -1.87 -6.43
N GLY A 45 5.58 -2.42 -7.64
CA GLY A 45 6.56 -2.11 -8.69
C GLY A 45 8.00 -2.38 -8.24
N SER A 46 8.89 -1.39 -8.44
CA SER A 46 10.28 -1.40 -7.95
C SER A 46 10.42 -0.99 -6.49
N GLU A 47 9.39 -0.40 -5.91
CA GLU A 47 9.45 0.27 -4.60
C GLU A 47 9.16 -0.69 -3.45
N LYS A 48 9.71 -0.34 -2.29
CA LYS A 48 9.48 -1.04 -1.03
C LYS A 48 9.23 -0.05 0.09
N ALA A 49 8.21 -0.31 0.89
CA ALA A 49 7.87 0.46 2.08
C ALA A 49 7.80 -0.45 3.31
N ARG A 50 8.30 0.07 4.44
CA ARG A 50 8.26 -0.59 5.77
C ARG A 50 7.38 0.17 6.76
N ARG A 51 6.75 1.25 6.32
CA ARG A 51 5.94 2.14 7.16
C ARG A 51 4.63 2.45 6.46
N ILE A 52 3.55 2.30 7.22
CA ILE A 52 2.24 2.87 6.89
C ILE A 52 2.05 4.12 7.75
N HIS A 53 1.72 5.23 7.10
CA HIS A 53 1.51 6.53 7.72
C HIS A 53 0.07 6.65 8.24
N THR A 54 -0.10 7.45 9.29
CA THR A 54 -1.44 7.79 9.80
C THR A 54 -2.03 9.02 9.09
N ASN A 55 -1.19 9.81 8.44
CA ASN A 55 -1.57 10.95 7.60
C ASN A 55 -0.51 11.22 6.54
N TYR A 56 -0.90 11.91 5.47
CA TYR A 56 -0.02 12.24 4.35
C TYR A 56 1.05 13.30 4.67
N HIS A 57 0.88 14.09 5.74
CA HIS A 57 1.85 15.12 6.17
C HIS A 57 3.14 14.53 6.76
N GLN A 58 3.20 13.22 6.96
CA GLN A 58 4.40 12.52 7.44
C GLN A 58 5.39 12.18 6.33
N ALA A 59 5.03 12.37 5.06
CA ALA A 59 5.92 12.18 3.91
C ALA A 59 6.44 13.55 3.44
N GLU A 60 7.71 13.60 2.99
CA GLU A 60 8.22 14.80 2.33
C GLU A 60 7.61 14.94 0.94
N GLN A 61 7.64 16.15 0.38
CA GLN A 61 7.12 16.37 -0.96
C GLN A 61 7.87 15.50 -1.97
N GLY A 62 7.15 14.72 -2.76
CA GLY A 62 7.73 13.79 -3.72
C GLY A 62 7.95 12.37 -3.18
N ASP A 63 7.80 12.14 -1.87
CA ASP A 63 7.94 10.82 -1.29
C ASP A 63 6.66 9.99 -1.41
N CYS A 64 6.85 8.68 -1.52
CA CYS A 64 5.76 7.71 -1.42
C CYS A 64 5.19 7.68 0.01
N PHE A 65 3.87 7.76 0.12
CA PHE A 65 3.16 7.45 1.35
C PHE A 65 2.27 6.23 1.14
N LEU A 66 2.21 5.39 2.16
CA LEU A 66 1.22 4.33 2.29
C LEU A 66 0.30 4.66 3.45
N MET A 67 -1.01 4.56 3.26
CA MET A 67 -2.01 4.84 4.30
C MET A 67 -3.23 3.96 4.09
N PHE A 68 -3.91 3.58 5.16
CA PHE A 68 -5.25 3.01 5.03
C PHE A 68 -6.29 4.12 4.96
N ASN A 69 -7.02 4.21 3.86
CA ASN A 69 -8.03 5.26 3.65
C ASN A 69 -9.29 5.05 4.50
N SER A 70 -10.29 5.92 4.33
CA SER A 70 -11.55 5.88 5.08
C SER A 70 -12.39 4.62 4.82
N LEU A 71 -12.15 3.90 3.73
CA LEU A 71 -12.78 2.61 3.42
C LEU A 71 -12.01 1.43 4.04
N GLY A 72 -10.92 1.69 4.77
CA GLY A 72 -10.09 0.64 5.35
C GLY A 72 -9.20 -0.08 4.32
N LEU A 73 -9.00 0.49 3.13
CA LEU A 73 -8.15 -0.09 2.08
C LEU A 73 -6.78 0.59 2.05
N LEU A 74 -5.73 -0.19 1.80
CA LEU A 74 -4.39 0.33 1.63
C LEU A 74 -4.32 1.15 0.35
N GLU A 75 -3.90 2.39 0.50
CA GLU A 75 -3.69 3.40 -0.52
C GLU A 75 -2.20 3.71 -0.60
N ILE A 76 -1.70 3.83 -1.84
CA ILE A 76 -0.32 4.19 -2.15
C ILE A 76 -0.37 5.47 -2.96
N GLY A 77 0.29 6.52 -2.47
CA GLY A 77 0.33 7.82 -3.11
C GLY A 77 1.72 8.44 -3.07
N ILE A 78 1.89 9.57 -3.76
CA ILE A 78 3.09 10.40 -3.67
C ILE A 78 2.65 11.77 -3.16
N TYR A 79 3.27 12.27 -2.09
CA TYR A 79 2.83 13.54 -1.51
C TYR A 79 3.10 14.69 -2.48
N LYS A 80 2.02 15.38 -2.90
CA LYS A 80 2.00 16.38 -3.97
C LYS A 80 2.52 15.86 -5.34
N GLY A 81 2.24 14.60 -5.65
CA GLY A 81 2.54 14.00 -6.96
C GLY A 81 1.47 12.99 -7.39
N ASN A 82 1.56 12.51 -8.63
CA ASN A 82 0.69 11.48 -9.19
C ASN A 82 1.39 10.12 -9.11
N ALA A 83 0.93 9.24 -8.22
CA ALA A 83 1.58 7.95 -8.00
C ALA A 83 1.41 6.99 -9.20
N GLN A 84 0.25 7.00 -9.87
CA GLN A 84 0.04 6.21 -11.08
C GLN A 84 1.09 6.54 -12.15
N GLU A 85 1.30 7.83 -12.43
CA GLU A 85 2.25 8.27 -13.46
C GLU A 85 3.69 8.04 -13.06
N LEU A 86 4.07 8.41 -11.83
CA LEU A 86 5.46 8.36 -11.37
C LEU A 86 5.94 6.94 -11.06
N LEU A 87 5.04 6.06 -10.58
CA LEU A 87 5.37 4.65 -10.30
C LEU A 87 5.11 3.75 -11.50
N GLY A 88 4.39 4.23 -12.52
CA GLY A 88 3.97 3.42 -13.67
C GLY A 88 3.03 2.26 -13.29
N LEU A 89 2.28 2.41 -12.20
CA LEU A 89 1.35 1.40 -11.67
C LEU A 89 -0.08 1.85 -11.90
N GLY A 90 -0.98 0.89 -12.11
CA GLY A 90 -2.40 1.15 -12.33
C GLY A 90 -3.24 -0.07 -11.97
N TYR A 91 -4.46 -0.15 -12.51
CA TYR A 91 -5.36 -1.28 -12.28
C TYR A 91 -4.65 -2.63 -12.46
N ASP A 92 -4.92 -3.56 -11.53
CA ASP A 92 -4.35 -4.92 -11.45
C ASP A 92 -2.84 -4.99 -11.16
N SER A 93 -2.17 -3.85 -10.93
CA SER A 93 -0.76 -3.86 -10.54
C SER A 93 -0.56 -4.57 -9.20
N PRO A 94 0.43 -5.47 -9.09
CA PRO A 94 0.60 -6.31 -7.90
C PRO A 94 1.13 -5.51 -6.71
N VAL A 95 0.62 -5.84 -5.52
CA VAL A 95 1.10 -5.32 -4.24
C VAL A 95 1.30 -6.48 -3.28
N ASN A 96 2.53 -6.69 -2.85
CA ASN A 96 2.92 -7.85 -2.03
C ASN A 96 3.36 -7.40 -0.64
N VAL A 97 2.80 -7.99 0.39
CA VAL A 97 3.24 -7.78 1.78
C VAL A 97 3.96 -9.04 2.25
N THR A 98 5.17 -8.89 2.78
CA THR A 98 5.89 -9.94 3.48
C THR A 98 5.96 -9.57 4.95
N PHE A 99 5.47 -10.45 5.83
CA PHE A 99 5.53 -10.27 7.28
C PHE A 99 6.81 -10.93 7.81
N GLU A 100 7.59 -10.18 8.57
CA GLU A 100 8.80 -10.65 9.23
C GLU A 100 8.43 -11.54 10.44
N GLU A 101 9.37 -12.37 10.91
CA GLU A 101 9.14 -13.26 12.07
C GLU A 101 9.25 -12.53 13.41
#